data_AF-A0A938R7B9-F1
#
_entry.id   AF-A0A938R7B9-F1
#
_cell.length_a   1.000
_cell.length_b   1.000
_cell.length_c   1.000
_cell.angle_alpha   90.00
_cell.angle_beta   90.00
_cell.angle_gamma   90.00
#
_symmetry.space_group_name_H-M   'P 1'
#
loop_
_entity.id
_entity.type
_entity.pdbx_description
1 polymer ?
#
loop_
_entity_poly.entity_id
_entity_poly.type
_entity_poly.pdbx_seq_one_letter_code
_entity_poly.pdbx_strand_id
1 'polypeptide(L)'
;MSDLNRYLVPWIDQIKPYDTEDLVVAWSKPELKRMMINENPIVPSEKIVQAITEAAKLGNRYPDSGPRVRAKIAKQYDLGPENVYISHGSSEIIDIVMRLFVTPGDEVLLPNPTFSLYGIRAKTVGGSVVTVDQRSDLQYDVPAMLRAVTPRTKLIIVCTPNNPTGDFIPDDDLMKIVELGIPTMIDEAYLEYHPEHESKAPLIRNYNHIIVAHTFSKAYGMAGIRFGYALADESLIGYFRKMQIPWNTSLLSIAAAEAALEEEEELKRKAAYNNAGVEYVCKELAKIPGV
;
A
#
# COMPACT_ATOMS: atom_id res chain seq x y z
N MET A 1 -16.62 -22.92 -23.47
CA MET A 1 -15.49 -22.78 -22.52
C MET A 1 -15.17 -24.16 -21.97
N SER A 2 -14.71 -25.04 -22.86
CA SER A 2 -14.45 -26.46 -22.63
C SER A 2 -12.93 -26.70 -22.56
N ASP A 3 -12.53 -27.74 -21.83
CA ASP A 3 -11.15 -28.23 -21.62
C ASP A 3 -10.15 -27.34 -20.86
N LEU A 4 -10.26 -26.01 -20.91
CA LEU A 4 -9.34 -25.12 -20.18
C LEU A 4 -9.58 -25.12 -18.67
N ASN A 5 -10.84 -25.20 -18.23
CA ASN A 5 -11.23 -25.06 -16.81
C ASN A 5 -10.60 -26.14 -15.91
N ARG A 6 -10.18 -27.30 -16.45
CA ARG A 6 -9.49 -28.34 -15.66
C ARG A 6 -8.06 -27.96 -15.25
N TYR A 7 -7.48 -26.97 -15.92
CA TYR A 7 -6.13 -26.47 -15.65
C TYR A 7 -6.12 -25.18 -14.84
N LEU A 8 -7.26 -24.47 -14.77
CA LEU A 8 -7.40 -23.26 -13.98
C LEU A 8 -7.61 -23.61 -12.50
N VAL A 9 -7.17 -22.73 -11.61
CA VAL A 9 -7.50 -22.86 -10.19
C VAL A 9 -9.01 -22.70 -9.99
N PRO A 10 -9.65 -23.52 -9.14
CA PRO A 10 -11.11 -23.64 -9.10
C PRO A 10 -11.84 -22.39 -8.58
N TRP A 11 -11.13 -21.48 -7.91
CA TRP A 11 -11.70 -20.24 -7.38
C TRP A 11 -11.63 -19.05 -8.35
N ILE A 12 -10.91 -19.14 -9.48
CA ILE A 12 -10.67 -17.97 -10.33
C ILE A 12 -11.95 -17.42 -10.98
N ASP A 13 -12.90 -18.29 -11.34
CA ASP A 13 -14.15 -17.90 -12.00
C ASP A 13 -15.07 -17.02 -11.12
N GLN A 14 -14.87 -17.06 -9.80
CA GLN A 14 -15.66 -16.28 -8.84
C GLN A 14 -15.09 -14.89 -8.60
N ILE A 15 -13.90 -14.60 -9.15
CA ILE A 15 -13.18 -13.36 -8.91
C ILE A 15 -13.47 -12.38 -10.04
N LYS A 16 -14.07 -11.24 -9.67
CA LYS A 16 -14.21 -10.12 -10.59
C LYS A 16 -12.88 -9.36 -10.69
N PRO A 17 -12.50 -8.88 -11.88
CA PRO A 17 -11.43 -7.90 -12.02
C PRO A 17 -11.64 -6.70 -11.08
N TYR A 18 -10.55 -6.09 -10.63
CA TYR A 18 -10.62 -4.86 -9.87
C TYR A 18 -11.25 -3.76 -10.74
N ASP A 19 -12.22 -3.04 -10.19
CA ASP A 19 -12.95 -2.01 -10.92
C ASP A 19 -12.05 -0.80 -11.21
N THR A 20 -11.93 -0.46 -12.49
CA THR A 20 -11.15 0.67 -12.98
C THR A 20 -11.95 1.52 -13.98
N GLU A 21 -13.28 1.41 -14.01
CA GLU A 21 -14.13 2.14 -14.96
C GLU A 21 -13.96 3.65 -14.84
N ASP A 22 -13.78 4.15 -13.62
CA ASP A 22 -13.49 5.56 -13.33
C ASP A 22 -12.24 6.07 -14.05
N LEU A 23 -11.21 5.24 -14.20
CA LEU A 23 -10.00 5.60 -14.93
C LEU A 23 -10.28 5.76 -16.42
N VAL A 24 -11.13 4.91 -17.01
CA VAL A 24 -11.51 5.01 -18.42
C VAL A 24 -12.22 6.34 -18.69
N VAL A 25 -13.13 6.74 -17.81
CA VAL A 25 -13.79 8.06 -17.88
C VAL A 25 -12.76 9.18 -17.76
N ALA A 26 -11.90 9.10 -16.76
CA ALA A 26 -10.95 10.16 -16.45
C ALA A 26 -9.86 10.35 -17.53
N TRP A 27 -9.54 9.32 -18.31
CA TRP A 27 -8.64 9.43 -19.47
C TRP A 27 -9.35 9.86 -20.76
N SER A 28 -10.62 9.47 -20.94
CA SER A 28 -11.40 9.87 -22.12
C SER A 28 -11.94 11.31 -22.03
N LYS A 29 -12.00 11.88 -20.82
CA LYS A 29 -12.49 13.23 -20.53
C LYS A 29 -11.47 14.06 -19.73
N PRO A 30 -10.34 14.47 -20.34
CA PRO A 30 -9.25 15.15 -19.64
C PRO A 30 -9.64 16.54 -19.08
N GLU A 31 -10.77 17.10 -19.49
CA GLU A 31 -11.33 18.34 -18.96
C GLU A 31 -11.92 18.19 -17.55
N LEU A 32 -12.25 16.96 -17.12
CA LEU A 32 -12.81 16.70 -15.79
C LEU A 32 -11.74 16.82 -14.70
N LYS A 33 -12.16 17.31 -13.54
CA LYS A 33 -11.31 17.28 -12.34
C LYS A 33 -11.32 15.89 -11.74
N ARG A 34 -10.13 15.30 -11.60
CA ARG A 34 -9.93 13.95 -11.09
C ARG A 34 -9.90 13.96 -9.57
N MET A 35 -10.90 13.35 -8.94
CA MET A 35 -11.05 13.28 -7.46
C MET A 35 -11.59 11.92 -6.98
N MET A 36 -11.38 10.84 -7.76
CA MET A 36 -12.05 9.55 -7.56
C MET A 36 -11.16 8.43 -6.98
N ILE A 37 -9.84 8.48 -7.19
CA ILE A 37 -8.91 7.40 -6.77
C ILE A 37 -7.68 7.88 -5.98
N ASN A 38 -7.81 9.04 -5.33
CA ASN A 38 -6.79 9.63 -4.46
C ASN A 38 -5.44 9.83 -5.18
N GLU A 39 -5.47 10.37 -6.40
CA GLU A 39 -4.27 10.84 -7.11
C GLU A 39 -3.87 12.22 -6.59
N ASN A 40 -2.57 12.51 -6.53
CA ASN A 40 -2.11 13.86 -6.21
C ASN A 40 -2.30 14.77 -7.44
N PRO A 41 -2.96 15.93 -7.32
CA PRO A 41 -3.13 16.87 -8.42
C PRO A 41 -1.83 17.61 -8.78
N ILE A 42 -0.82 17.61 -7.91
CA ILE A 42 0.49 18.20 -8.17
C ILE A 42 1.38 17.18 -8.89
N VAL A 43 1.86 17.57 -10.07
CA VAL A 43 2.74 16.77 -10.93
C VAL A 43 4.09 16.44 -10.26
N PRO A 44 4.84 15.44 -10.77
CA PRO A 44 6.22 15.21 -10.36
C PRO A 44 7.09 16.47 -10.49
N SER A 45 8.04 16.65 -9.58
CA SER A 45 8.99 17.76 -9.61
C SER A 45 9.89 17.69 -10.85
N GLU A 46 10.52 18.81 -11.20
CA GLU A 46 11.51 18.82 -12.29
C GLU A 46 12.68 17.87 -12.00
N LYS A 47 13.11 17.77 -10.75
CA LYS A 47 14.18 16.84 -10.34
C LYS A 47 13.81 15.38 -10.60
N ILE A 48 12.58 14.98 -10.28
CA ILE A 48 12.08 13.63 -10.59
C ILE A 48 12.03 13.41 -12.11
N VAL A 49 11.51 14.38 -12.87
CA VAL A 49 11.43 14.29 -14.33
C VAL A 49 12.82 14.15 -14.95
N GLN A 50 13.78 14.98 -14.54
CA GLN A 50 15.17 14.91 -15.00
C GLN A 50 15.81 13.55 -14.66
N ALA A 51 15.62 13.03 -13.44
CA ALA A 51 16.14 11.72 -13.05
C ALA A 51 15.59 10.59 -13.93
N ILE A 52 14.29 10.63 -14.27
CA ILE A 52 13.66 9.68 -15.19
C ILE A 52 14.25 9.83 -16.60
N THR A 53 14.38 11.06 -17.11
CA THR A 53 14.94 11.32 -18.45
C THR A 53 16.37 10.83 -18.59
N GLU A 54 17.22 11.03 -17.57
CA GLU A 54 18.59 10.52 -17.57
C GLU A 54 18.61 8.99 -17.48
N ALA A 55 17.79 8.38 -16.62
CA ALA A 55 17.66 6.93 -16.53
C ALA A 55 17.19 6.30 -17.86
N ALA A 56 16.29 6.98 -18.59
CA ALA A 56 15.78 6.49 -19.87
C ALA A 56 16.87 6.34 -20.94
N LYS A 57 17.98 7.09 -20.86
CA LYS A 57 19.14 6.93 -21.76
C LYS A 57 19.83 5.57 -21.60
N LEU A 58 19.60 4.88 -20.48
CA LEU A 58 20.08 3.54 -20.19
C LEU A 58 18.99 2.47 -20.36
N GLY A 59 17.88 2.77 -21.03
CA GLY A 59 16.72 1.87 -21.17
C GLY A 59 17.00 0.52 -21.86
N ASN A 60 18.19 0.34 -22.44
CA ASN A 60 18.67 -0.93 -22.96
C ASN A 60 19.30 -1.84 -21.88
N ARG A 61 19.34 -1.42 -20.60
CA ARG A 61 19.94 -2.14 -19.48
C ARG A 61 18.89 -2.52 -18.44
N TYR A 62 19.05 -3.69 -17.86
CA TYR A 62 18.25 -4.10 -16.71
C TYR A 62 18.60 -3.27 -15.47
N PRO A 63 17.62 -2.96 -14.59
CA PRO A 63 17.89 -2.36 -13.30
C PRO A 63 18.67 -3.32 -12.40
N ASP A 64 19.41 -2.75 -11.44
CA ASP A 64 19.95 -3.49 -10.31
C ASP A 64 18.88 -3.73 -9.24
N SER A 65 19.27 -4.20 -8.05
CA SER A 65 18.36 -4.42 -6.92
C SER A 65 17.99 -3.16 -6.15
N GLY A 66 18.34 -1.97 -6.67
CA GLY A 66 18.13 -0.68 -6.02
C GLY A 66 18.87 -0.50 -4.68
N PRO A 67 20.17 -0.83 -4.54
CA PRO A 67 20.86 -0.75 -3.26
C PRO A 67 20.88 0.67 -2.68
N ARG A 68 20.99 1.72 -3.52
CA ARG A 68 20.99 3.11 -3.07
C ARG A 68 19.63 3.55 -2.53
N VAL A 69 18.55 3.29 -3.27
CA VAL A 69 17.19 3.60 -2.80
C VAL A 69 16.84 2.84 -1.53
N ARG A 70 17.23 1.55 -1.43
CA ARG A 70 17.03 0.75 -0.21
C ARG A 70 17.77 1.31 0.98
N ALA A 71 19.03 1.73 0.82
CA ALA A 71 19.80 2.34 1.90
C ALA A 71 19.20 3.68 2.36
N LYS A 72 18.72 4.52 1.42
CA LYS A 72 18.04 5.79 1.75
C LYS A 72 16.76 5.55 2.56
N ILE A 73 15.92 4.62 2.11
CA ILE A 73 14.68 4.24 2.81
C ILE A 73 14.99 3.68 4.19
N ALA A 74 15.89 2.70 4.29
CA ALA A 74 16.23 2.04 5.54
C ALA A 74 16.71 3.04 6.61
N LYS A 75 17.53 4.02 6.21
CA LYS A 75 18.05 5.06 7.09
C LYS A 75 16.93 5.90 7.74
N GLN A 76 15.81 6.13 7.06
CA GLN A 76 14.70 6.93 7.61
C GLN A 76 14.06 6.25 8.83
N TYR A 77 14.15 4.93 8.92
CA TYR A 77 13.52 4.13 9.96
C TYR A 77 14.52 3.50 10.92
N ASP A 78 15.81 3.84 10.80
CA ASP A 78 16.93 3.24 11.53
C ASP A 78 16.91 1.69 11.43
N LEU A 79 16.76 1.23 10.19
CA LEU A 79 16.85 -0.17 9.75
C LEU A 79 18.03 -0.34 8.78
N GLY A 80 18.35 -1.58 8.42
CA GLY A 80 19.32 -1.88 7.37
C GLY A 80 18.67 -2.04 5.99
N PRO A 81 19.41 -1.86 4.87
CA PRO A 81 18.88 -2.05 3.52
C PRO A 81 18.26 -3.44 3.31
N GLU A 82 18.73 -4.47 4.02
CA GLU A 82 18.20 -5.83 4.06
C GLU A 82 16.74 -5.93 4.53
N ASN A 83 16.28 -4.96 5.34
CA ASN A 83 14.88 -4.83 5.78
C ASN A 83 13.97 -4.20 4.72
N VAL A 84 14.51 -3.77 3.57
CA VAL A 84 13.75 -3.08 2.51
C VAL A 84 13.55 -3.98 1.30
N TYR A 85 12.30 -4.06 0.86
CA TYR A 85 11.90 -4.58 -0.45
C TYR A 85 11.34 -3.43 -1.30
N ILE A 86 11.89 -3.20 -2.49
CA ILE A 86 11.31 -2.25 -3.46
C ILE A 86 10.31 -2.97 -4.36
N SER A 87 9.26 -2.26 -4.77
CA SER A 87 8.16 -2.85 -5.54
C SER A 87 7.61 -1.91 -6.60
N HIS A 88 6.87 -2.48 -7.55
CA HIS A 88 6.04 -1.83 -8.55
C HIS A 88 4.75 -1.23 -7.93
N GLY A 89 4.93 -0.42 -6.89
CA GLY A 89 3.87 0.11 -6.04
C GLY A 89 3.40 -0.89 -4.98
N SER A 90 2.58 -0.42 -4.03
CA SER A 90 2.10 -1.25 -2.92
C SER A 90 1.17 -2.39 -3.34
N SER A 91 0.56 -2.35 -4.52
CA SER A 91 -0.24 -3.45 -5.07
C SER A 91 0.56 -4.74 -5.25
N GLU A 92 1.86 -4.64 -5.59
CA GLU A 92 2.74 -5.81 -5.66
C GLU A 92 3.04 -6.37 -4.26
N ILE A 93 3.25 -5.50 -3.27
CA ILE A 93 3.46 -5.89 -1.87
C ILE A 93 2.25 -6.68 -1.38
N ILE A 94 1.05 -6.17 -1.62
CA ILE A 94 -0.21 -6.86 -1.30
C ILE A 94 -0.25 -8.24 -1.97
N ASP A 95 0.09 -8.33 -3.26
CA ASP A 95 0.09 -9.62 -3.95
C ASP A 95 1.10 -10.63 -3.37
N ILE A 96 2.33 -10.19 -3.11
CA ILE A 96 3.38 -11.02 -2.53
C ILE A 96 2.97 -11.51 -1.14
N VAL A 97 2.45 -10.63 -0.29
CA VAL A 97 1.97 -10.99 1.06
C VAL A 97 0.90 -12.08 0.98
N MET A 98 -0.09 -11.95 0.09
CA MET A 98 -1.11 -12.98 -0.09
C MET A 98 -0.50 -14.32 -0.50
N ARG A 99 0.43 -14.32 -1.47
CA ARG A 99 1.08 -15.55 -1.95
C ARG A 99 2.03 -16.18 -0.95
N LEU A 100 2.62 -15.39 -0.05
CA LEU A 100 3.55 -15.88 0.96
C LEU A 100 2.83 -16.61 2.11
N PHE A 101 1.66 -16.11 2.53
CA PHE A 101 1.02 -16.57 3.77
C PHE A 101 -0.27 -17.36 3.58
N VAL A 102 -0.94 -17.24 2.44
CA VAL A 102 -2.33 -17.70 2.28
C VAL A 102 -2.42 -18.85 1.30
N THR A 103 -3.05 -19.94 1.73
CA THR A 103 -3.42 -21.09 0.90
C THR A 103 -4.93 -21.38 1.01
N PRO A 104 -5.50 -22.26 0.17
CA PRO A 104 -6.91 -22.60 0.25
C PRO A 104 -7.32 -23.11 1.64
N GLY A 105 -8.32 -22.46 2.24
CA GLY A 105 -8.79 -22.74 3.58
C GLY A 105 -8.24 -21.81 4.67
N ASP A 106 -7.19 -21.04 4.38
CA ASP A 106 -6.69 -20.01 5.28
C ASP A 106 -7.58 -18.75 5.24
N GLU A 107 -7.58 -18.00 6.34
CA GLU A 107 -8.37 -16.79 6.55
C GLU A 107 -7.47 -15.54 6.59
N VAL A 108 -7.89 -14.50 5.89
CA VAL A 108 -7.33 -13.14 5.97
C VAL A 108 -8.34 -12.25 6.69
N LEU A 109 -7.92 -11.66 7.82
CA LEU A 109 -8.76 -10.78 8.63
C LEU A 109 -8.58 -9.31 8.21
N LEU A 110 -9.68 -8.65 7.89
CA LEU A 110 -9.73 -7.25 7.44
C LEU A 110 -10.76 -6.44 8.25
N PRO A 111 -10.53 -5.14 8.51
CA PRO A 111 -11.60 -4.22 8.86
C PRO A 111 -12.56 -4.00 7.67
N ASN A 112 -13.81 -3.64 7.93
CA ASN A 112 -14.80 -3.28 6.91
C ASN A 112 -15.51 -1.96 7.29
N PRO A 113 -15.50 -0.92 6.45
CA PRO A 113 -14.85 -0.85 5.14
C PRO A 113 -13.33 -0.69 5.22
N THR A 114 -12.63 -1.18 4.19
CA THR A 114 -11.21 -0.89 3.94
C THR A 114 -10.89 -1.01 2.44
N PHE A 115 -9.61 -0.89 2.06
CA PHE A 115 -9.19 -0.95 0.68
C PHE A 115 -9.50 -2.32 0.05
N SER A 116 -10.34 -2.31 -0.98
CA SER A 116 -10.95 -3.53 -1.55
C SER A 116 -9.95 -4.50 -2.19
N LEU A 117 -8.76 -4.02 -2.59
CA LEU A 117 -7.75 -4.85 -3.24
C LEU A 117 -7.27 -5.99 -2.34
N TYR A 118 -7.23 -5.81 -1.01
CA TYR A 118 -6.81 -6.86 -0.08
C TYR A 118 -7.68 -8.12 -0.23
N GLY A 119 -9.01 -7.95 -0.12
CA GLY A 119 -9.95 -9.06 -0.23
C GLY A 119 -9.96 -9.69 -1.62
N ILE A 120 -9.77 -8.90 -2.68
CA ILE A 120 -9.66 -9.41 -4.05
C ILE A 120 -8.40 -10.29 -4.18
N ARG A 121 -7.22 -9.81 -3.73
CA ARG A 121 -5.98 -10.58 -3.84
C ARG A 121 -6.00 -11.85 -2.97
N ALA A 122 -6.56 -11.79 -1.76
CA ALA A 122 -6.74 -12.98 -0.91
C ALA A 122 -7.52 -14.09 -1.64
N LYS A 123 -8.62 -13.74 -2.32
CA LYS A 123 -9.40 -14.70 -3.11
C LYS A 123 -8.62 -15.28 -4.28
N THR A 124 -7.70 -14.51 -4.91
CA THR A 124 -6.91 -15.03 -6.06
C THR A 124 -5.96 -16.16 -5.71
N VAL A 125 -5.60 -16.31 -4.44
CA VAL A 125 -4.78 -17.42 -3.92
C VAL A 125 -5.61 -18.49 -3.19
N GLY A 126 -6.95 -18.41 -3.27
CA GLY A 126 -7.88 -19.36 -2.66
C GLY A 126 -8.20 -19.09 -1.18
N GLY A 127 -7.72 -17.97 -0.63
CA GLY A 127 -7.99 -17.58 0.76
C GLY A 127 -9.43 -17.12 0.98
N SER A 128 -9.90 -17.29 2.22
CA SER A 128 -11.17 -16.75 2.70
C SER A 128 -10.95 -15.40 3.36
N VAL A 129 -11.88 -14.47 3.19
CA VAL A 129 -11.81 -13.13 3.80
C VAL A 129 -12.77 -13.09 4.98
N VAL A 130 -12.25 -12.87 6.18
CA VAL A 130 -13.02 -12.58 7.38
C VAL A 130 -13.01 -11.07 7.58
N THR A 131 -14.19 -10.47 7.67
CA THR A 131 -14.34 -9.03 7.87
C THR A 131 -14.93 -8.73 9.22
N VAL A 132 -14.49 -7.63 9.82
CA VAL A 132 -15.10 -7.06 11.02
C VAL A 132 -15.49 -5.63 10.72
N ASP A 133 -16.78 -5.33 10.87
CA ASP A 133 -17.30 -3.99 10.67
C ASP A 133 -16.64 -3.01 11.64
N GLN A 134 -16.30 -1.84 11.13
CA GLN A 134 -15.90 -0.71 11.94
C GLN A 134 -17.05 -0.29 12.84
N ARG A 135 -16.70 0.36 13.95
CA ARG A 135 -17.65 0.95 14.87
C ARG A 135 -18.43 2.08 14.19
N SER A 136 -19.52 2.50 14.84
CA SER A 136 -20.37 3.59 14.33
C SER A 136 -19.66 4.94 14.17
N ASP A 137 -18.52 5.14 14.84
CA ASP A 137 -17.63 6.29 14.72
C ASP A 137 -16.53 6.09 13.65
N LEU A 138 -16.67 5.08 12.78
CA LEU A 138 -15.71 4.69 11.73
C LEU A 138 -14.34 4.20 12.25
N GLN A 139 -14.20 4.04 13.56
CA GLN A 139 -13.00 3.45 14.15
C GLN A 139 -12.99 1.93 14.10
N TYR A 140 -11.79 1.37 14.21
CA TYR A 140 -11.58 -0.08 14.30
C TYR A 140 -12.31 -0.68 15.52
N ASP A 141 -13.05 -1.78 15.32
CA ASP A 141 -13.53 -2.62 16.43
C ASP A 141 -12.50 -3.71 16.73
N VAL A 142 -11.37 -3.32 17.32
CA VAL A 142 -10.30 -4.26 17.67
C VAL A 142 -10.79 -5.39 18.58
N PRO A 143 -11.62 -5.17 19.61
CA PRO A 143 -12.20 -6.27 20.38
C PRO A 143 -12.95 -7.30 19.51
N ALA A 144 -13.72 -6.86 18.50
CA ALA A 144 -14.36 -7.77 17.56
C ALA A 144 -13.36 -8.46 16.63
N MET A 145 -12.33 -7.76 16.16
CA MET A 145 -11.24 -8.36 15.37
C MET A 145 -10.55 -9.48 16.14
N LEU A 146 -10.20 -9.27 17.41
CA LEU A 146 -9.58 -10.29 18.26
C LEU A 146 -10.49 -11.51 18.44
N ARG A 147 -11.82 -11.32 18.57
CA ARG A 147 -12.79 -12.43 18.65
C ARG A 147 -12.98 -13.18 17.33
N ALA A 148 -12.73 -12.52 16.20
CA ALA A 148 -12.85 -13.12 14.87
C ALA A 148 -11.63 -13.98 14.49
N VAL A 149 -10.53 -13.89 15.24
CA VAL A 149 -9.34 -14.72 15.02
C VAL A 149 -9.66 -16.19 15.29
N THR A 150 -9.30 -17.04 14.34
CA THR A 150 -9.42 -18.49 14.43
C THR A 150 -8.06 -19.17 14.18
N PRO A 151 -7.92 -20.48 14.41
CA PRO A 151 -6.72 -21.22 14.01
C PRO A 151 -6.39 -21.16 12.51
N ARG A 152 -7.35 -20.73 11.66
CA ARG A 152 -7.16 -20.55 10.22
C ARG A 152 -6.74 -19.13 9.85
N THR A 153 -6.77 -18.16 10.77
CA THR A 153 -6.29 -16.80 10.50
C THR A 153 -4.79 -16.80 10.27
N LYS A 154 -4.36 -16.50 9.03
CA LYS A 154 -2.94 -16.49 8.63
C LYS A 154 -2.37 -15.09 8.44
N LEU A 155 -3.23 -14.12 8.21
CA LEU A 155 -2.84 -12.76 7.90
C LEU A 155 -3.88 -11.79 8.42
N ILE A 156 -3.40 -10.72 9.05
CA ILE A 156 -4.21 -9.55 9.42
C ILE A 156 -3.71 -8.37 8.60
N ILE A 157 -4.62 -7.55 8.07
CA ILE A 157 -4.25 -6.32 7.37
C ILE A 157 -4.89 -5.13 8.09
N VAL A 158 -4.07 -4.13 8.37
CA VAL A 158 -4.46 -2.87 8.98
C VAL A 158 -4.02 -1.74 8.04
N CYS A 159 -4.96 -0.92 7.58
CA CYS A 159 -4.66 0.26 6.77
C CYS A 159 -4.73 1.50 7.67
N THR A 160 -3.63 2.23 7.84
CA THR A 160 -3.57 3.35 8.77
C THR A 160 -2.72 4.50 8.21
N PRO A 161 -3.31 5.68 7.92
CA PRO A 161 -4.74 5.96 7.99
C PRO A 161 -5.55 5.11 7.00
N ASN A 162 -6.77 4.72 7.41
CA ASN A 162 -7.61 3.77 6.67
C ASN A 162 -8.18 4.39 5.40
N ASN A 163 -8.26 3.59 4.34
CA ASN A 163 -9.02 3.93 3.13
C ASN A 163 -10.29 3.06 3.11
N PRO A 164 -11.51 3.61 3.19
CA PRO A 164 -11.85 4.98 2.81
C PRO A 164 -12.08 5.98 3.96
N THR A 165 -12.00 5.57 5.22
CA THR A 165 -12.52 6.40 6.32
C THR A 165 -11.59 7.55 6.76
N GLY A 166 -10.30 7.43 6.48
CA GLY A 166 -9.28 8.43 6.81
C GLY A 166 -8.70 8.30 8.21
N ASP A 167 -9.24 7.44 9.05
CA ASP A 167 -8.84 7.36 10.46
C ASP A 167 -7.61 6.49 10.70
N PHE A 168 -6.83 6.85 11.72
CA PHE A 168 -5.78 6.01 12.27
C PHE A 168 -6.37 4.96 13.22
N ILE A 169 -5.75 3.78 13.25
CA ILE A 169 -5.93 2.86 14.38
C ILE A 169 -5.16 3.41 15.60
N PRO A 170 -5.73 3.41 16.82
CA PRO A 170 -4.98 3.79 18.01
C PRO A 170 -3.82 2.82 18.28
N ASP A 171 -2.69 3.34 18.75
CA ASP A 171 -1.47 2.54 18.94
C ASP A 171 -1.66 1.38 19.92
N ASP A 172 -2.33 1.61 21.05
CA ASP A 172 -2.64 0.55 22.02
C ASP A 172 -3.52 -0.56 21.42
N ASP A 173 -4.39 -0.20 20.48
CA ASP A 173 -5.28 -1.13 19.79
C ASP A 173 -4.53 -1.91 18.70
N LEU A 174 -3.64 -1.25 17.95
CA LEU A 174 -2.72 -1.92 17.03
C LEU A 174 -1.82 -2.92 17.78
N MET A 175 -1.29 -2.53 18.94
CA MET A 175 -0.41 -3.41 19.72
C MET A 175 -1.09 -4.70 20.15
N LYS A 176 -2.39 -4.67 20.51
CA LYS A 176 -3.15 -5.89 20.79
C LYS A 176 -3.21 -6.86 19.61
N ILE A 177 -3.23 -6.33 18.37
CA ILE A 177 -3.18 -7.13 17.15
C ILE A 177 -1.76 -7.69 16.94
N VAL A 178 -0.74 -6.83 17.09
CA VAL A 178 0.69 -7.20 16.93
C VAL A 178 1.08 -8.33 17.89
N GLU A 179 0.62 -8.26 19.14
CA GLU A 179 0.90 -9.22 20.21
C GLU A 179 0.30 -10.62 19.96
N LEU A 180 -0.63 -10.78 19.01
CA LEU A 180 -1.12 -12.10 18.60
C LEU A 180 -0.04 -12.96 17.94
N GLY A 181 1.04 -12.35 17.42
CA GLY A 181 2.09 -13.07 16.69
C GLY A 181 1.68 -13.57 15.30
N ILE A 182 0.52 -13.15 14.81
CA ILE A 182 0.03 -13.48 13.46
C ILE A 182 0.63 -12.48 12.47
N PRO A 183 1.15 -12.90 11.29
CA PRO A 183 1.61 -12.00 10.26
C PRO A 183 0.65 -10.84 10.04
N THR A 184 1.15 -9.62 10.19
CA THR A 184 0.33 -8.41 10.12
C THR A 184 0.96 -7.44 9.13
N MET A 185 0.22 -7.12 8.08
CA MET A 185 0.59 -6.07 7.12
C MET A 185 -0.08 -4.76 7.52
N ILE A 186 0.74 -3.74 7.77
CA ILE A 186 0.35 -2.38 8.07
C ILE A 186 0.53 -1.58 6.78
N ASP A 187 -0.56 -1.13 6.15
CA ASP A 187 -0.54 -0.32 4.95
C ASP A 187 -0.60 1.16 5.31
N GLU A 188 0.51 1.85 5.09
CA GLU A 188 0.73 3.27 5.41
C GLU A 188 0.71 4.14 4.14
N ALA A 189 -0.06 3.76 3.12
CA ALA A 189 -0.11 4.46 1.83
C ALA A 189 -0.44 5.97 1.89
N TYR A 190 -0.98 6.45 3.00
CA TYR A 190 -1.41 7.84 3.21
C TYR A 190 -0.65 8.53 4.35
N LEU A 191 0.34 7.89 4.96
CA LEU A 191 1.04 8.42 6.14
C LEU A 191 1.69 9.78 5.87
N GLU A 192 2.26 10.00 4.68
CA GLU A 192 2.96 11.25 4.38
C GLU A 192 2.05 12.50 4.38
N TYR A 193 0.72 12.34 4.39
CA TYR A 193 -0.21 13.46 4.61
C TYR A 193 -0.31 13.89 6.08
N HIS A 194 0.23 13.09 7.01
CA HIS A 194 0.07 13.21 8.44
C HIS A 194 1.44 13.24 9.14
N PRO A 195 2.22 14.33 9.00
CA PRO A 195 3.57 14.44 9.57
C PRO A 195 3.59 14.38 11.11
N GLU A 196 2.44 14.55 11.77
CA GLU A 196 2.25 14.38 13.21
C GLU A 196 2.21 12.91 13.66
N HIS A 197 2.05 11.97 12.72
CA HIS A 197 2.04 10.54 12.99
C HIS A 197 3.34 9.88 12.51
N GLU A 198 3.92 9.04 13.36
CA GLU A 198 5.09 8.25 13.00
C GLU A 198 4.68 6.93 12.34
N SER A 199 5.52 6.47 11.41
CA SER A 199 5.39 5.13 10.80
C SER A 199 5.48 4.04 11.85
N LYS A 200 4.79 2.92 11.61
CA LYS A 200 4.87 1.70 12.41
C LYS A 200 6.08 0.83 12.06
N ALA A 201 6.92 1.23 11.11
CA ALA A 201 8.16 0.54 10.77
C ALA A 201 9.08 0.21 11.97
N PRO A 202 9.21 1.04 13.02
CA PRO A 202 10.03 0.70 14.19
C PRO A 202 9.64 -0.61 14.89
N LEU A 203 8.38 -1.07 14.76
CA LEU A 203 7.91 -2.34 15.33
C LEU A 203 8.70 -3.55 14.83
N ILE A 204 9.25 -3.49 13.62
CA ILE A 204 10.00 -4.57 12.97
C ILE A 204 11.19 -5.04 13.83
N ARG A 205 11.79 -4.14 14.61
CA ARG A 205 12.93 -4.49 15.49
C ARG A 205 12.55 -5.49 16.58
N ASN A 206 11.29 -5.50 16.99
CA ASN A 206 10.78 -6.33 18.09
C ASN A 206 9.84 -7.45 17.60
N TYR A 207 9.27 -7.31 16.39
CA TYR A 207 8.25 -8.21 15.85
C TYR A 207 8.57 -8.58 14.40
N ASN A 208 9.10 -9.79 14.19
CA ASN A 208 9.56 -10.27 12.88
C ASN A 208 8.43 -10.64 11.89
N HIS A 209 7.18 -10.65 12.35
CA HIS A 209 5.98 -10.93 11.56
C HIS A 209 5.27 -9.65 11.08
N ILE A 210 5.85 -8.47 11.33
CA ILE A 210 5.31 -7.18 10.87
C ILE A 210 5.86 -6.83 9.49
N ILE A 211 4.95 -6.40 8.62
CA ILE A 211 5.23 -5.90 7.28
C ILE A 211 4.61 -4.51 7.20
N VAL A 212 5.41 -3.49 6.93
CA VAL A 212 4.91 -2.13 6.72
C VAL A 212 5.03 -1.78 5.23
N ALA A 213 3.93 -1.39 4.60
CA ALA A 213 3.87 -1.11 3.17
C ALA A 213 3.68 0.39 2.93
N HIS A 214 4.51 0.94 2.04
CA HIS A 214 4.43 2.34 1.60
C HIS A 214 4.31 2.43 0.08
N THR A 215 3.87 3.59 -0.40
CA THR A 215 3.69 3.87 -1.83
C THR A 215 4.09 5.29 -2.18
N PHE A 216 4.72 5.46 -3.34
CA PHE A 216 4.98 6.80 -3.88
C PHE A 216 3.78 7.32 -4.70
N SER A 217 2.69 6.56 -4.76
CA SER A 217 1.53 6.91 -5.59
C SER A 217 0.76 8.12 -5.07
N LYS A 218 0.79 8.36 -3.75
CA LYS A 218 -0.07 9.33 -3.06
C LYS A 218 0.65 10.67 -2.86
N ALA A 219 1.14 10.98 -1.66
CA ALA A 219 1.73 12.28 -1.35
C ALA A 219 2.89 12.68 -2.27
N TYR A 220 3.72 11.71 -2.69
CA TYR A 220 4.81 11.94 -3.65
C TYR A 220 4.34 12.32 -5.07
N GLY A 221 3.10 12.01 -5.45
CA GLY A 221 2.53 12.32 -6.76
C GLY A 221 3.05 11.44 -7.90
N MET A 222 3.44 10.20 -7.60
CA MET A 222 4.08 9.29 -8.55
C MET A 222 3.18 8.10 -8.93
N ALA A 223 1.86 8.28 -8.92
CA ALA A 223 0.88 7.24 -9.24
C ALA A 223 1.12 6.59 -10.61
N GLY A 224 1.57 7.35 -11.62
CA GLY A 224 1.90 6.82 -12.95
C GLY A 224 3.31 6.22 -13.09
N ILE A 225 4.24 6.51 -12.16
CA ILE A 225 5.64 6.05 -12.23
C ILE A 225 5.81 4.65 -11.60
N ARG A 226 4.89 4.29 -10.69
CA ARG A 226 4.81 2.97 -10.04
C ARG A 226 6.06 2.65 -9.23
N PHE A 227 6.09 3.12 -7.99
CA PHE A 227 7.10 2.75 -7.02
C PHE A 227 6.47 2.62 -5.63
N GLY A 228 6.90 1.60 -4.89
CA GLY A 228 6.52 1.36 -3.50
C GLY A 228 7.63 0.59 -2.80
N TYR A 229 7.48 0.39 -1.50
CA TYR A 229 8.41 -0.42 -0.74
C TYR A 229 7.73 -1.06 0.47
N ALA A 230 8.22 -2.23 0.86
CA ALA A 230 7.88 -2.88 2.10
C ALA A 230 9.08 -2.84 3.05
N LEU A 231 8.79 -2.68 4.33
CA LEU A 231 9.72 -2.85 5.44
C LEU A 231 9.31 -4.07 6.24
N ALA A 232 10.23 -4.97 6.52
CA ALA A 232 10.01 -6.11 7.40
C ALA A 232 11.36 -6.63 7.94
N ASP A 233 11.31 -7.64 8.80
CA ASP A 233 12.51 -8.36 9.24
C ASP A 233 13.30 -8.90 8.04
N GLU A 234 14.63 -8.93 8.14
CA GLU A 234 15.50 -9.37 7.04
C GLU A 234 15.10 -10.76 6.53
N SER A 235 14.77 -11.68 7.44
CA SER A 235 14.38 -13.04 7.06
C SER A 235 13.08 -13.04 6.25
N LEU A 236 12.12 -12.19 6.64
CA LEU A 236 10.87 -12.04 5.93
C LEU A 236 11.06 -11.40 4.55
N ILE A 237 11.87 -10.34 4.45
CA ILE A 237 12.24 -9.75 3.16
C ILE A 237 13.00 -10.76 2.27
N GLY A 238 13.76 -11.67 2.87
CA GLY A 238 14.35 -12.81 2.18
C GLY A 238 13.31 -13.65 1.43
N TYR A 239 12.10 -13.84 1.97
CA TYR A 239 11.00 -14.52 1.27
C TYR A 239 10.33 -13.64 0.21
N PHE A 240 10.20 -12.33 0.44
CA PHE A 240 9.73 -11.40 -0.61
C PHE A 240 10.60 -11.49 -1.86
N ARG A 241 11.92 -11.51 -1.69
CA ARG A 241 12.88 -11.64 -2.80
C ARG A 241 12.76 -12.96 -3.56
N LYS A 242 12.24 -14.04 -2.94
CA LYS A 242 11.96 -15.31 -3.64
C LYS A 242 10.70 -15.23 -4.51
N MET A 243 9.74 -14.38 -4.13
CA MET A 243 8.52 -14.12 -4.88
C MET A 243 8.68 -13.04 -5.95
N GLN A 244 9.71 -12.21 -5.81
CA GLN A 244 10.00 -11.11 -6.73
C GLN A 244 10.14 -11.61 -8.16
N ILE A 245 9.39 -10.97 -9.06
CA ILE A 245 9.60 -11.12 -10.50
C ILE A 245 10.87 -10.33 -10.86
N PRO A 246 11.90 -10.95 -11.45
CA PRO A 246 13.12 -10.24 -11.84
C PRO A 246 12.81 -9.01 -12.69
N TRP A 247 13.46 -7.89 -12.34
CA TRP A 247 13.39 -6.61 -13.08
C TRP A 247 12.01 -5.94 -13.14
N ASN A 248 11.06 -6.32 -12.28
CA ASN A 248 9.70 -5.77 -12.27
C ASN A 248 9.60 -4.29 -11.86
N THR A 249 10.54 -3.80 -11.06
CA THR A 249 10.68 -2.39 -10.71
C THR A 249 11.68 -1.76 -11.67
N SER A 250 11.20 -0.85 -12.52
CA SER A 250 12.00 -0.31 -13.63
C SER A 250 13.12 0.62 -13.16
N LEU A 251 14.18 0.76 -13.98
CA LEU A 251 15.26 1.73 -13.74
C LEU A 251 14.71 3.17 -13.59
N LEU A 252 13.66 3.49 -14.34
CA LEU A 252 12.99 4.80 -14.33
C LEU A 252 12.30 5.04 -12.99
N SER A 253 11.58 4.03 -12.48
CA SER A 253 10.88 4.08 -11.19
C SER A 253 11.88 4.19 -10.03
N ILE A 254 13.00 3.45 -10.08
CA ILE A 254 14.07 3.53 -9.08
C ILE A 254 14.71 4.94 -9.07
N ALA A 255 15.07 5.48 -10.24
CA ALA A 255 15.67 6.81 -10.34
C ALA A 255 14.71 7.92 -9.84
N ALA A 256 13.43 7.82 -10.18
CA ALA A 256 12.40 8.73 -9.69
C ALA A 256 12.28 8.69 -8.16
N ALA A 257 12.29 7.50 -7.56
CA ALA A 257 12.22 7.34 -6.11
C ALA A 257 13.48 7.87 -5.41
N GLU A 258 14.67 7.61 -5.97
CA GLU A 258 15.93 8.16 -5.44
C GLU A 258 15.93 9.68 -5.42
N ALA A 259 15.37 10.33 -6.45
CA ALA A 259 15.23 11.77 -6.54
C ALA A 259 14.17 12.30 -5.56
N ALA A 260 13.00 11.67 -5.49
CA ALA A 260 11.90 12.06 -4.61
C ALA A 260 12.27 12.00 -3.13
N LEU A 261 13.06 10.99 -2.71
CA LEU A 261 13.57 10.86 -1.34
C LEU A 261 14.54 11.97 -0.92
N GLU A 262 15.03 12.77 -1.87
CA GLU A 262 15.88 13.94 -1.60
C GLU A 262 15.08 15.27 -1.60
N GLU A 263 13.76 15.22 -1.73
CA GLU A 263 12.88 16.39 -1.84
C GLU A 263 11.84 16.44 -0.71
N GLU A 264 12.30 16.35 0.54
CA GLU A 264 11.44 16.37 1.72
C GLU A 264 10.52 17.61 1.78
N GLU A 265 11.05 18.79 1.44
CA GLU A 265 10.25 20.03 1.43
C GLU A 265 9.17 20.04 0.34
N GLU A 266 9.42 19.41 -0.81
CA GLU A 266 8.41 19.28 -1.87
C GLU A 266 7.31 18.30 -1.45
N LEU A 267 7.67 17.20 -0.77
CA LEU A 267 6.71 16.27 -0.18
C LEU A 267 5.81 17.00 0.83
N LYS A 268 6.39 17.74 1.78
CA LYS A 268 5.65 18.54 2.76
C LYS A 268 4.72 19.56 2.08
N ARG A 269 5.20 20.25 1.04
CA ARG A 269 4.39 21.19 0.25
C ARG A 269 3.20 20.52 -0.41
N LYS A 270 3.42 19.34 -1.03
CA LYS A 270 2.35 18.53 -1.65
C LYS A 270 1.34 18.04 -0.61
N ALA A 271 1.80 17.57 0.54
CA ALA A 271 0.93 17.14 1.62
C ALA A 271 0.08 18.29 2.15
N ALA A 272 0.71 19.43 2.48
CA ALA A 272 0.02 20.63 2.96
C ALA A 272 -1.02 21.16 1.96
N TYR A 273 -0.72 21.13 0.65
CA TYR A 273 -1.68 21.51 -0.39
C TYR A 273 -2.95 20.62 -0.36
N ASN A 274 -2.78 19.31 -0.26
CA ASN A 274 -3.90 18.38 -0.23
C ASN A 274 -4.69 18.50 1.08
N ASN A 275 -4.01 18.66 2.22
CA ASN A 275 -4.67 18.83 3.52
C ASN A 275 -5.52 20.11 3.56
N ALA A 276 -5.01 21.23 3.01
CA ALA A 276 -5.80 22.45 2.86
C ALA A 276 -7.02 22.24 1.95
N GLY A 277 -6.89 21.38 0.93
CA GLY A 277 -8.00 20.94 0.09
C GLY A 277 -9.06 20.15 0.85
N VAL A 278 -8.65 19.22 1.71
CA VAL A 278 -9.55 18.47 2.60
C VAL A 278 -10.29 19.41 3.54
N GLU A 279 -9.59 20.32 4.23
CA GLU A 279 -10.19 21.31 5.13
C GLU A 279 -11.24 22.16 4.40
N TYR A 280 -10.93 22.64 3.20
CA TYR A 280 -11.86 23.39 2.36
C TYR A 280 -13.09 22.56 2.00
N VAL A 281 -12.90 21.34 1.49
CA VAL A 281 -14.00 20.47 1.07
C VAL A 281 -14.90 20.12 2.25
N CYS A 282 -14.36 19.72 3.39
CA CYS A 282 -15.14 19.43 4.59
C CYS A 282 -15.93 20.66 5.06
N LYS A 283 -15.30 21.85 5.08
CA LYS A 283 -15.96 23.10 5.46
C LYS A 283 -17.11 23.48 4.53
N GLU A 284 -16.95 23.30 3.22
CA GLU A 284 -17.99 23.63 2.24
C GLU A 284 -19.10 22.58 2.21
N LEU A 285 -18.76 21.29 2.36
CA LEU A 285 -19.75 20.20 2.45
C LEU A 285 -20.67 20.37 3.65
N ALA A 286 -20.13 20.78 4.82
CA ALA A 286 -20.91 21.02 6.03
C ALA A 286 -21.98 22.13 5.89
N LYS A 287 -21.93 22.92 4.81
CA LYS A 287 -22.95 23.94 4.51
C LYS A 287 -24.09 23.40 3.64
N ILE A 288 -23.96 22.19 3.09
CA ILE A 288 -24.95 21.59 2.19
C ILE A 288 -25.92 20.76 3.04
N PRO A 289 -27.22 21.11 3.11
CA PRO A 289 -28.18 20.35 3.91
C PRO A 289 -28.28 18.89 3.47
N GLY A 290 -28.13 17.96 4.41
CA GLY A 290 -28.21 16.52 4.17
C GLY A 290 -26.89 15.86 3.79
N VAL A 291 -25.77 16.60 3.87
CA VAL A 291 -24.39 16.09 3.77
C VAL A 291 -23.70 16.25 5.11
#